data_AF-A0A357CWX2-F1
#
_entry.id   AF-A0A357CWX2-F1
#
_cell.length_a   1.000
_cell.length_b   1.000
_cell.length_c   1.000
_cell.angle_alpha   90.00
_cell.angle_beta   90.00
_cell.angle_gamma   90.00
#
_symmetry.space_group_name_H-M   'P 1'
#
loop_
_entity.id
_entity.type
_entity.pdbx_description
1 polymer ?
#
loop_
_entity_poly.entity_id
_entity_poly.type
_entity_poly.pdbx_seq_one_letter_code
_entity_poly.pdbx_strand_id
1 'polypeptide(L)'
;MFDEYLTLSLKLSSAMLKNGGETYRAEECARNILASGGATEIEVLALPTGLSVTAVHEGMVYTRVLSLKSRDNNLGNIDILNTISREVSAG
;
A
#
# COMPACT_ATOMS: atom_id res chain seq x y z
N MET A 1 -20.87 -10.13 17.20
CA MET A 1 -19.78 -10.44 18.16
C MET A 1 -18.41 -10.55 17.48
N PHE A 2 -18.03 -11.62 16.75
CA PHE A 2 -16.72 -11.64 16.06
C PHE A 2 -16.59 -10.58 14.95
N ASP A 3 -17.71 -10.32 14.26
CA ASP A 3 -17.83 -9.27 13.25
C ASP A 3 -17.42 -7.87 13.76
N GLU A 4 -17.59 -7.60 15.05
CA GLU A 4 -17.18 -6.33 15.67
C GLU A 4 -15.66 -6.23 15.82
N TYR A 5 -14.96 -7.35 16.08
CA TYR A 5 -13.49 -7.41 16.12
C TYR A 5 -12.90 -7.23 14.73
N LEU A 6 -13.50 -7.83 13.71
CA LEU A 6 -13.09 -7.61 12.32
C LEU A 6 -13.28 -6.14 11.92
N THR A 7 -14.44 -5.56 12.24
CA THR A 7 -14.73 -4.15 11.98
C THR A 7 -13.76 -3.20 12.72
N LEU A 8 -13.41 -3.51 13.96
CA LEU A 8 -12.48 -2.72 14.76
C LEU A 8 -11.04 -2.83 14.23
N SER A 9 -10.62 -4.05 13.87
CA SER A 9 -9.30 -4.34 13.31
C SER A 9 -9.05 -3.52 12.04
N LEU A 10 -10.01 -3.54 11.12
CA LEU A 10 -9.92 -2.81 9.87
C LEU A 10 -9.91 -1.30 10.10
N LYS A 11 -10.73 -0.77 11.01
CA LYS A 11 -10.80 0.67 11.29
C LYS A 11 -9.51 1.19 11.92
N LEU A 12 -8.96 0.48 12.89
CA LEU A 12 -7.73 0.90 13.57
C LEU A 12 -6.50 0.75 12.68
N SER A 13 -6.40 -0.35 11.93
CA SER A 13 -5.34 -0.58 10.95
C SER A 13 -5.41 0.40 9.77
N SER A 14 -6.61 0.73 9.29
CA SER A 14 -6.77 1.70 8.20
C SER A 14 -6.56 3.14 8.68
N ALA A 15 -6.98 3.48 9.90
CA ALA A 15 -6.61 4.76 10.50
C ALA A 15 -5.10 4.85 10.70
N MET A 16 -4.44 3.71 11.01
CA MET A 16 -3.00 3.62 11.03
C MET A 16 -2.43 4.02 9.66
N LEU A 17 -2.85 3.39 8.54
CA LEU A 17 -2.38 3.73 7.18
C LEU A 17 -2.71 5.17 6.74
N LYS A 18 -3.94 5.63 6.99
CA LYS A 18 -4.42 6.96 6.56
C LYS A 18 -3.74 8.12 7.28
N ASN A 19 -3.23 7.88 8.50
CA ASN A 19 -2.39 8.82 9.22
C ASN A 19 -0.90 8.60 8.92
N GLY A 20 -0.56 7.93 7.81
CA GLY A 20 0.82 7.70 7.37
C GLY A 20 1.51 6.48 8.01
N GLY A 21 0.75 5.61 8.67
CA GLY A 21 1.26 4.40 9.31
C GLY A 21 1.67 3.33 8.32
N GLU A 22 2.68 2.56 8.72
CA GLU A 22 3.26 1.48 7.94
C GLU A 22 2.36 0.26 7.89
N THR A 23 2.57 -0.56 6.88
CA THR A 23 1.65 -1.62 6.54
C THR A 23 1.70 -2.81 7.42
N TYR A 24 2.87 -3.33 7.74
CA TYR A 24 2.94 -4.45 8.67
C TYR A 24 2.40 -4.07 10.07
N ARG A 25 2.35 -2.78 10.44
CA ARG A 25 1.72 -2.31 11.70
C ARG A 25 0.21 -2.29 11.59
N ALA A 26 -0.31 -1.88 10.44
CA ALA A 26 -1.72 -2.07 10.12
C ALA A 26 -2.05 -3.58 10.11
N GLU A 27 -1.15 -4.43 9.63
CA GLU A 27 -1.32 -5.88 9.62
C GLU A 27 -1.29 -6.50 11.02
N GLU A 28 -0.32 -6.14 11.86
CA GLU A 28 -0.17 -6.64 13.23
C GLU A 28 -1.28 -6.12 14.15
N CYS A 29 -1.65 -4.85 14.01
CA CYS A 29 -2.82 -4.29 14.68
C CYS A 29 -4.07 -5.09 14.35
N ALA A 30 -4.23 -5.47 13.08
CA ALA A 30 -5.34 -6.30 12.67
C ALA A 30 -5.24 -7.72 13.25
N ARG A 31 -4.05 -8.34 13.20
CA ARG A 31 -3.80 -9.68 13.78
C ARG A 31 -4.12 -9.73 15.27
N ASN A 32 -3.67 -8.77 16.06
CA ASN A 32 -3.88 -8.75 17.52
C ASN A 32 -5.36 -8.59 17.88
N ILE A 33 -6.08 -7.70 17.19
CA ILE A 33 -7.51 -7.50 17.43
C ILE A 33 -8.29 -8.76 17.05
N LEU A 34 -7.98 -9.37 15.92
CA LEU A 34 -8.65 -10.60 15.47
C LEU A 34 -8.34 -11.80 16.36
N ALA A 35 -7.09 -11.96 16.78
CA ALA A 35 -6.68 -13.01 17.72
C ALA A 35 -7.40 -12.88 19.07
N SER A 36 -7.62 -11.65 19.56
CA SER A 36 -8.40 -11.42 20.79
C SER A 36 -9.88 -11.82 20.66
N GLY A 37 -10.42 -11.81 19.43
CA GLY A 37 -11.74 -12.33 19.10
C GLY A 37 -11.79 -13.85 18.92
N GLY A 38 -10.67 -14.56 19.11
CA GLY A 38 -10.55 -16.01 19.00
C GLY A 38 -10.17 -16.54 17.61
N ALA A 39 -9.76 -15.66 16.68
CA ALA A 39 -9.30 -16.10 15.36
C ALA A 39 -7.91 -16.74 15.41
N THR A 40 -7.69 -17.73 14.55
CA THR A 40 -6.41 -18.42 14.33
C THR A 40 -6.04 -18.34 12.85
N GLU A 41 -4.75 -18.57 12.51
CA GLU A 41 -4.24 -18.54 11.12
C GLU A 41 -4.51 -17.21 10.38
N ILE A 42 -4.18 -16.08 11.03
CA ILE A 42 -4.52 -14.75 10.52
C ILE A 42 -3.38 -14.20 9.64
N GLU A 43 -3.63 -14.12 8.33
CA GLU A 43 -2.76 -13.42 7.38
C GLU A 43 -3.31 -12.03 7.06
N VAL A 44 -2.44 -11.04 7.08
CA VAL A 44 -2.80 -9.66 6.72
C VAL A 44 -1.65 -9.09 5.92
N LEU A 45 -1.96 -8.49 4.77
CA LEU A 45 -1.06 -7.71 3.93
C LEU A 45 -1.63 -6.29 3.82
N ALA A 46 -0.79 -5.30 4.06
CA ALA A 46 -1.12 -3.92 3.79
C ALA A 46 -0.05 -3.32 2.87
N LEU A 47 -0.45 -2.33 2.06
CA LEU A 47 0.42 -1.56 1.17
C LEU A 47 0.07 -0.07 1.36
N PRO A 48 0.94 0.79 1.92
CA PRO A 48 0.47 2.10 2.37
C PRO A 48 0.42 3.03 1.16
N THR A 49 1.50 3.00 0.37
CA THR A 49 1.80 3.86 -0.77
C THR A 49 3.03 3.34 -1.56
N GLY A 50 3.38 2.06 -1.43
CA GLY A 50 4.61 1.48 -1.99
C GLY A 50 4.54 1.23 -3.50
N LEU A 51 5.61 1.58 -4.22
CA LEU A 51 5.81 1.35 -5.64
C LEU A 51 7.23 0.80 -5.87
N SER A 52 7.35 -0.30 -6.61
CA SER A 52 8.62 -0.91 -7.01
C SER A 52 8.68 -1.01 -8.53
N VAL A 53 9.83 -0.70 -9.12
CA VAL A 53 10.12 -0.76 -10.55
C VAL A 53 11.42 -1.53 -10.72
N THR A 54 11.37 -2.64 -11.44
CA THR A 54 12.54 -3.46 -11.77
C THR A 54 12.62 -3.62 -13.27
N ALA A 55 13.81 -3.47 -13.83
CA ALA A 55 14.11 -3.62 -15.25
C ALA A 55 15.41 -4.40 -15.44
N VAL A 56 15.60 -5.02 -16.60
CA VAL A 56 16.85 -5.65 -17.01
C VAL A 56 17.35 -4.95 -18.27
N HIS A 57 18.59 -4.49 -18.27
CA HIS A 57 19.22 -3.82 -19.40
C HIS A 57 20.67 -4.27 -19.53
N GLU A 58 21.10 -4.62 -20.76
CA GLU A 58 22.45 -5.17 -21.04
C GLU A 58 22.83 -6.36 -20.13
N GLY A 59 21.87 -7.24 -19.84
CA GLY A 59 22.07 -8.39 -18.94
C GLY A 59 22.24 -8.02 -17.46
N MET A 60 22.18 -6.73 -17.13
CA MET A 60 22.24 -6.21 -15.77
C MET A 60 20.84 -5.86 -15.25
N VAL A 61 20.58 -6.08 -13.96
CA VAL A 61 19.29 -5.79 -13.31
C VAL A 61 19.32 -4.40 -12.66
N TYR A 62 18.29 -3.60 -12.92
CA TYR A 62 18.09 -2.25 -12.39
C TYR A 62 16.77 -2.19 -11.63
N THR A 63 16.81 -2.00 -10.32
CA THR A 63 15.60 -1.84 -9.48
C THR A 63 15.56 -0.45 -8.83
N ARG A 64 14.36 0.14 -8.76
CA ARG A 64 14.03 1.40 -8.11
C ARG A 64 12.73 1.22 -7.32
N VAL A 65 12.70 1.59 -6.05
CA VAL A 65 11.52 1.48 -5.19
C VAL A 65 11.24 2.85 -4.56
N LEU A 66 9.97 3.25 -4.48
CA LEU A 66 9.51 4.46 -3.83
C LEU A 66 8.27 4.21 -2.97
N SER A 67 8.05 5.04 -1.96
CA SER A 67 6.87 5.01 -1.09
C SER A 67 6.32 6.43 -0.99
N LEU A 68 5.03 6.63 -1.27
CA LEU A 68 4.41 7.96 -1.33
C LEU A 68 3.97 8.43 0.08
N LYS A 69 4.09 9.72 0.40
CA LYS A 69 3.84 10.22 1.78
C LYS A 69 2.41 10.73 2.01
N SER A 70 1.77 11.18 0.95
CA SER A 70 0.35 11.48 0.89
C SER A 70 -0.12 11.01 -0.47
N ARG A 71 -1.33 10.46 -0.50
CA ARG A 71 -2.04 10.33 -1.75
C ARG A 71 -2.92 11.55 -1.84
N ASP A 72 -2.55 12.48 -2.70
CA ASP A 72 -3.49 13.47 -3.17
C ASP A 72 -3.96 13.03 -4.56
N ASN A 73 -5.26 12.89 -4.75
CA ASN A 73 -5.82 12.32 -5.98
C ASN A 73 -6.05 13.43 -7.02
N ASN A 74 -4.98 14.11 -7.41
CA ASN A 74 -5.06 15.16 -8.42
C ASN A 74 -5.00 14.56 -9.83
N LEU A 75 -6.18 14.39 -10.45
CA LEU A 75 -6.34 13.76 -11.77
C LEU A 75 -5.76 14.57 -12.93
N GLY A 76 -5.77 15.91 -12.84
CA GLY A 76 -5.16 16.76 -13.87
C GLY A 76 -3.65 16.55 -13.94
N ASN A 77 -3.00 16.42 -12.78
CA ASN A 77 -1.56 16.09 -12.73
C ASN A 77 -1.28 14.69 -13.28
N ILE A 78 -2.19 13.73 -13.08
CA ILE A 78 -2.02 12.36 -13.61
C ILE A 78 -2.10 12.34 -15.15
N ASP A 79 -3.01 13.09 -15.78
CA ASP A 79 -3.15 13.12 -17.26
C ASP A 79 -1.93 13.75 -17.95
N ILE A 80 -1.39 14.81 -17.34
CA ILE A 80 -0.12 15.42 -17.76
C ILE A 80 1.02 14.41 -17.67
N LEU A 81 1.17 13.71 -16.53
CA LEU A 81 2.22 12.71 -16.35
C LEU A 81 2.12 11.55 -17.35
N ASN A 82 0.91 11.13 -17.71
CA ASN A 82 0.69 10.08 -18.71
C ASN A 82 1.01 10.54 -20.13
N THR A 83 0.68 11.79 -20.48
CA THR A 83 1.00 12.36 -21.79
C THR A 83 2.52 12.41 -21.96
N ILE A 84 3.24 12.92 -20.95
CA ILE A 84 4.70 12.92 -20.93
C ILE A 84 5.25 11.49 -21.06
N SER A 85 4.70 10.53 -20.32
CA SER A 85 5.13 9.14 -20.42
C SER A 85 4.95 8.56 -21.84
N ARG A 86 3.88 8.89 -22.55
CA ARG A 86 3.59 8.41 -23.91
C ARG A 86 4.47 9.06 -24.96
N GLU A 87 4.69 10.37 -24.85
CA GLU A 87 5.58 11.10 -25.75
C GLU A 87 7.02 10.57 -25.66
N VAL A 88 7.51 10.37 -24.44
CA VAL A 88 8.86 9.81 -24.22
C VAL A 88 8.98 8.37 -24.72
N SER A 89 7.89 7.60 -24.71
CA SER A 89 7.89 6.20 -25.16
C SER A 89 7.60 6.02 -26.66
N ALA A 90 7.18 7.07 -27.37
CA ALA A 90 6.87 7.03 -28.81
C ALA A 90 8.07 7.40 -29.72
N GLY A 91 9.21 7.76 -29.11
CA GLY A 91 10.50 7.97 -29.79
C GLY A 91 11.37 6.73 -29.76
#